data_AF-A0A6J7IW57-F1
#
_entry.id   AF-A0A6J7IW57-F1
#
_cell.length_a   1.000
_cell.length_b   1.000
_cell.length_c   1.000
_cell.angle_alpha   90.00
_cell.angle_beta   90.00
_cell.angle_gamma   90.00
#
_symmetry.space_group_name_H-M   'P 1'
#
loop_
_entity.id
_entity.type
_entity.pdbx_description
1 polymer ?
#
loop_
_entity_poly.entity_id
_entity_poly.type
_entity_poly.pdbx_seq_one_letter_code
_entity_poly.pdbx_strand_id
1 'polypeptide(L)' 'MALRHGLTVVNAPGTIDAGYRGEISVALINLDPTTPVSVARGDRIAQLVVSPVSYAVLHEVESLPGSHRGGGGFGSTGG' A
#
# COMPACT_ATOMS: atom_id res chain seq x y z
N MET A 1 -12.57 0.03 -10.54
CA MET A 1 -11.93 -1.29 -10.51
C MET A 1 -12.15 -1.97 -9.17
N ALA A 2 -11.51 -1.57 -8.08
CA ALA A 2 -11.62 -2.25 -6.77
C ALA A 2 -13.07 -2.43 -6.25
N LEU A 3 -13.85 -1.36 -6.10
CA LEU A 3 -15.22 -1.44 -5.55
C LEU A 3 -16.23 -2.16 -6.46
N ARG A 4 -15.95 -2.27 -7.78
CA ARG A 4 -16.92 -2.78 -8.76
C ARG A 4 -16.59 -4.17 -9.29
N HIS A 5 -15.32 -4.60 -9.23
CA HIS A 5 -14.85 -5.82 -9.89
C HIS A 5 -13.88 -6.65 -9.04
N GLY A 6 -13.68 -6.32 -7.76
CA GLY A 6 -12.74 -7.05 -6.88
C GLY A 6 -11.27 -6.97 -7.31
N LEU A 7 -10.94 -6.23 -8.37
CA LEU A 7 -9.57 -6.08 -8.87
C LEU A 7 -8.77 -5.12 -7.98
N THR A 8 -7.69 -5.63 -7.39
CA THR A 8 -6.75 -4.86 -6.56
C THR A 8 -5.29 -5.20 -6.90
N VAL A 9 -4.35 -4.60 -6.17
CA VAL A 9 -2.92 -4.85 -6.31
C VAL A 9 -2.43 -5.56 -5.05
N VAL A 10 -1.78 -6.72 -5.22
CA VAL A 10 -1.37 -7.61 -4.11
C VAL A 10 -0.47 -6.90 -3.11
N ASN A 11 0.48 -6.11 -3.61
CA ASN A 11 1.47 -5.40 -2.80
C ASN A 11 1.05 -3.95 -2.52
N ALA A 12 -0.26 -3.61 -2.58
CA ALA A 12 -0.70 -2.25 -2.34
C ALA A 12 -0.41 -1.78 -0.89
N PRO A 13 0.17 -0.57 -0.70
CA PRO A 13 0.75 0.30 -1.73
C PRO A 13 2.10 -0.25 -2.25
N GLY A 14 2.23 -0.40 -3.56
CA GLY A 14 3.47 -0.86 -4.19
C GLY A 14 4.56 0.20 -4.05
N THR A 15 5.69 -0.16 -3.44
CA THR A 15 6.82 0.77 -3.23
C THR A 15 7.81 0.66 -4.38
N ILE A 16 8.16 1.80 -4.98
CA ILE A 16 9.18 1.90 -6.03
C ILE A 16 10.36 2.72 -5.48
N ASP A 17 11.53 2.10 -5.39
CA ASP A 17 12.72 2.76 -4.87
C ASP A 17 13.22 3.86 -5.81
N ALA A 18 13.77 4.94 -5.23
CA ALA A 18 14.28 6.09 -6.00
C ALA A 18 15.39 5.73 -7.02
N GLY A 19 16.13 4.65 -6.76
CA GLY A 19 17.16 4.12 -7.65
C GLY A 19 16.64 3.23 -8.78
N TYR A 20 15.37 2.81 -8.76
CA TYR A 20 14.83 1.88 -9.75
C TYR A 20 14.75 2.52 -11.14
N ARG A 21 15.16 1.76 -12.17
CA ARG A 21 15.15 2.19 -13.59
C ARG A 21 14.52 1.16 -14.52
N GLY A 22 14.02 0.06 -13.97
CA GLY A 22 13.32 -0.95 -14.75
C GLY A 22 11.88 -0.53 -15.10
N GLU A 23 11.21 -1.40 -15.83
CA GLU A 23 9.79 -1.27 -16.12
C GLU A 23 8.95 -1.43 -14.83
N ILE A 24 7.99 -0.55 -14.63
CA ILE A 24 7.04 -0.67 -13.51
C ILE A 24 5.98 -1.70 -13.87
N SER A 25 5.95 -2.80 -13.12
CA SER A 25 4.91 -3.83 -13.21
C SER A 25 3.87 -3.68 -12.10
N VAL A 26 2.62 -4.01 -12.40
CA VAL A 26 1.50 -3.98 -11.44
C VAL A 26 1.05 -5.42 -11.13
N ALA A 27 1.23 -5.86 -9.88
CA ALA A 27 0.80 -7.18 -9.43
C ALA A 27 -0.71 -7.21 -9.16
N LEU A 28 -1.50 -7.26 -10.24
CA LEU A 28 -2.95 -7.34 -10.17
C LEU A 28 -3.44 -8.68 -9.59
N ILE A 29 -4.46 -8.62 -8.74
CA ILE A 29 -5.21 -9.79 -8.26
C ILE A 29 -6.70 -9.52 -8.35
N ASN A 30 -7.44 -10.51 -8.84
CA ASN A 30 -8.89 -10.52 -8.78
C ASN A 30 -9.32 -11.23 -7.49
N LEU A 31 -9.96 -10.50 -6.58
CA LEU A 31 -10.52 -11.05 -5.34
C LEU A 31 -12.01 -11.43 -5.48
N ASP A 32 -12.62 -11.19 -6.64
CA ASP A 32 -13.97 -11.66 -6.90
C ASP A 32 -13.95 -13.19 -7.09
N PRO A 33 -14.72 -13.96 -6.28
CA PRO A 33 -14.66 -15.41 -6.31
C PRO A 33 -15.33 -16.04 -7.53
N THR A 34 -16.16 -15.28 -8.27
CA THR A 34 -17.01 -15.84 -9.31
C THR A 34 -16.94 -15.09 -10.64
N THR A 35 -16.56 -13.82 -10.63
CA THR A 35 -16.59 -12.95 -11.80
C THR A 35 -15.17 -12.72 -12.33
N PRO A 36 -14.84 -13.20 -13.55
CA PRO A 36 -13.54 -12.91 -14.14
C PRO A 36 -13.41 -11.43 -14.52
N VAL A 37 -12.18 -10.91 -14.47
CA VAL A 37 -11.85 -9.55 -14.90
C VAL A 37 -10.96 -9.63 -16.14
N SER A 38 -11.38 -8.96 -17.21
CA SER A 38 -10.57 -8.79 -18.42
C SER A 38 -9.88 -7.43 -18.40
N VAL A 39 -8.59 -7.42 -18.75
CA VAL A 39 -7.79 -6.20 -18.90
C VAL A 39 -7.26 -6.17 -20.33
N ALA A 40 -7.48 -5.07 -21.02
CA ALA A 40 -6.98 -4.82 -22.36
C ALA A 40 -5.83 -3.80 -22.35
N ARG A 41 -5.02 -3.81 -23.42
CA ARG A 41 -4.00 -2.79 -23.62
C ARG A 41 -4.68 -1.41 -23.69
N GLY A 42 -4.18 -0.48 -22.90
CA GLY A 42 -4.72 0.89 -22.81
C GLY A 42 -5.65 1.11 -21.61
N ASP A 43 -6.06 0.05 -20.91
CA ASP A 43 -6.83 0.18 -19.68
C ASP A 43 -6.00 0.85 -18.58
N ARG A 44 -6.64 1.76 -17.84
CA ARG A 44 -6.06 2.37 -16.64
C ARG A 44 -6.27 1.42 -15.46
N ILE A 45 -5.24 0.67 -15.09
CA ILE A 45 -5.29 -0.40 -14.08
C ILE A 45 -4.76 -0.03 -12.70
N ALA A 46 -4.00 1.06 -12.59
CA ALA A 46 -3.42 1.56 -11.35
C ALA A 46 -3.20 3.08 -11.44
N GLN A 47 -2.79 3.68 -10.32
CA GLN A 47 -2.35 5.07 -10.24
C GLN A 47 -0.98 5.11 -9.55
N LEU A 48 -0.13 6.03 -9.98
CA LEU A 48 1.17 6.29 -9.37
C LEU A 48 1.11 7.61 -8.61
N VAL A 49 1.57 7.60 -7.35
CA VAL A 49 1.69 8.79 -6.51
C VAL A 49 3.15 8.95 -6.12
N VAL A 50 3.69 10.16 -6.30
CA VAL A 50 5.04 10.52 -5.87
C VAL A 50 4.92 11.37 -4.61
N SER A 51 5.59 10.95 -3.53
CA SER A 51 5.56 11.62 -2.23
C SER A 51 6.96 11.72 -1.65
N PRO A 52 7.30 12.78 -0.88
CA PRO A 52 8.52 12.80 -0.08
C PRO A 52 8.57 11.62 0.91
N VAL A 53 9.78 11.13 1.18
CA VAL A 53 10.07 10.10 2.19
C VAL A 53 11.18 10.58 3.11
N SER A 54 11.07 10.22 4.40
CA SER A 54 12.09 10.52 5.40
C SER A 54 13.06 9.34 5.54
N TYR A 55 14.37 9.63 5.55
CA TYR A 55 15.40 8.64 5.85
C TYR A 55 15.72 8.67 7.35
N ALA A 56 15.18 7.71 8.10
CA ALA A 56 15.37 7.64 9.54
C ALA A 56 16.75 7.08 9.91
N VAL A 57 17.39 7.70 10.90
CA VAL A 57 18.52 7.11 11.63
C VAL A 57 17.96 6.52 12.93
N LEU A 58 18.13 5.22 13.12
CA LEU A 58 17.63 4.54 14.32
C LEU A 58 18.59 4.75 15.49
N HIS A 59 18.03 5.06 16.66
CA HIS A 59 18.75 5.21 17.93
C HIS A 59 18.16 4.22 18.95
N GLU A 60 18.96 3.25 19.37
CA GLU A 60 18.56 2.24 20.34
C GLU A 60 18.50 2.84 21.75
N VAL A 61 17.42 2.58 22.49
CA VAL A 61 17.17 3.06 23.85
C VAL A 61 16.44 2.00 24.67
N GLU A 62 16.62 2.02 25.99
CA GLU A 62 15.96 1.07 26.89
C GLU A 62 14.44 1.30 27.00
N SER A 63 14.00 2.57 26.95
CA SER A 63 12.58 2.93 26.99
C SER A 63 12.27 4.23 26.26
N LEU A 64 11.04 4.34 25.74
CA LEU A 64 10.49 5.56 25.14
C LEU A 64 9.62 6.31 26.16
N PRO A 65 9.52 7.65 26.09
CA PRO A 65 8.57 8.42 26.89
C PRO A 65 7.12 8.00 26.62
N GLY A 66 6.26 8.13 27.63
CA GLY A 66 4.82 7.91 27.48
C GLY A 66 4.16 8.88 26.50
N SER A 67 3.03 8.49 25.92
CA SER A 67 2.20 9.36 25.06
C SER A 67 0.72 9.21 25.42
N HIS A 68 -0.10 10.19 25.03
CA HIS A 68 -1.55 10.12 25.25
C HIS A 68 -2.21 8.89 24.60
N ARG A 69 -1.66 8.39 23.48
CA ARG A 69 -2.14 7.17 22.80
C ARG A 69 -1.67 5.88 23.49
N GLY A 70 -0.53 5.92 24.19
CA GLY A 70 0.07 4.75 24.81
C GLY A 70 0.25 3.58 23.83
N GLY A 71 -0.06 2.36 24.30
CA GLY A 71 -0.05 1.14 23.48
C GLY A 71 -1.32 0.88 22.67
N GLY A 72 -2.25 1.85 22.58
CA GLY A 72 -3.50 1.67 21.85
C GLY A 72 -3.30 1.52 20.33
N GLY A 73 -4.02 0.59 19.70
CA GLY A 73 -4.00 0.31 18.27
C GLY A 73 -5.24 -0.47 17.82
N PHE A 74 -5.33 -0.84 16.55
CA PHE A 74 -6.38 -1.74 16.02
C PHE A 74 -7.82 -1.34 16.36
N GLY A 75 -8.15 -0.05 16.22
CA GLY A 75 -9.50 0.44 16.53
C GLY A 75 -9.75 0.67 18.02
N SER A 76 -8.70 0.85 18.83
CA SER A 76 -8.81 1.17 20.27
C SER A 76 -9.63 2.44 20.60
N THR A 77 -9.91 3.29 19.60
CA THR A 77 -10.78 4.46 19.74
C THR A 77 -12.25 4.17 19.39
N GLY A 78 -12.59 2.93 19.03
CA GLY A 78 -13.97 2.47 18.86
C GLY A 78 -14.78 3.22 17.82
N GLY A 79 -14.18 3.52 16.66
CA GLY A 79 -14.92 4.07 15.52
C GLY A 79 -16.09 3.18 15.12
#